data_AF-A0A5S9M5L6-F1
#
_entry.id   AF-A0A5S9M5L6-F1
#
_cell.length_a   1.000
_cell.length_b   1.000
_cell.length_c   1.000
_cell.angle_alpha   90.00
_cell.angle_beta   90.00
_cell.angle_gamma   90.00
#
_symmetry.space_group_name_H-M   'P 1'
#
loop_
_entity.id
_entity.type
_entity.pdbx_description
1 polymer ?
#
loop_
_entity_poly.entity_id
_entity_poly.type
_entity_poly.pdbx_seq_one_letter_code
_entity_poly.pdbx_strand_id
1 'polypeptide(L)'
;MDVFQAFLKQLIDSGAAGLCIEFVPLRFDVPEELIAYAEERDFPLILFKKEVKFVNITQHLHTRMIERQYQMMADLEALSSKLNELLLTPHPQMDILDQVYQHVRGIFYLFLIRGADYFM
;
A
#
# COMPACT_ATOMS: atom_id res chain seq x y z
N MET A 1 -6.86 -24.77 26.46
CA MET A 1 -6.71 -23.39 25.95
C MET A 1 -5.64 -23.30 24.85
N ASP A 2 -4.92 -24.38 24.55
CA ASP A 2 -3.71 -24.38 23.72
C ASP A 2 -3.95 -24.35 22.20
N VAL A 3 -5.11 -24.83 21.74
CA VAL A 3 -5.39 -24.98 20.29
C VAL A 3 -5.50 -23.63 19.59
N PHE A 4 -6.17 -22.64 20.23
CA PHE A 4 -6.35 -21.33 19.62
C PHE A 4 -5.05 -20.52 19.60
N GLN A 5 -4.24 -20.61 20.66
CA GLN A 5 -2.92 -19.99 20.68
C GLN A 5 -1.99 -20.62 19.62
N ALA A 6 -2.01 -21.95 19.47
CA ALA A 6 -1.27 -22.64 18.42
C ALA A 6 -1.74 -22.20 17.02
N PHE A 7 -3.05 -22.03 16.83
CA PHE A 7 -3.62 -21.52 15.58
C PHE A 7 -3.21 -20.08 15.29
N LEU A 8 -3.29 -19.17 16.26
CA LEU A 8 -2.81 -17.80 16.12
C LEU A 8 -1.32 -17.76 15.78
N LYS A 9 -0.52 -18.58 16.46
CA LYS A 9 0.91 -18.70 16.17
C LYS A 9 1.14 -19.12 14.71
N GLN A 10 0.42 -20.13 14.22
CA GLN A 10 0.53 -20.56 12.82
C GLN A 10 0.14 -19.45 11.84
N LEU A 11 -0.91 -18.68 12.12
CA LEU A 11 -1.31 -17.55 11.29
C LEU A 11 -0.22 -16.46 11.26
N ILE A 12 0.31 -16.08 12.42
CA ILE A 12 1.38 -15.10 12.55
C ILE A 12 2.64 -15.58 11.81
N ASP A 13 3.06 -16.83 12.05
CA ASP A 13 4.23 -17.43 11.40
C ASP A 13 4.05 -17.52 9.87
N SER A 14 2.81 -17.65 9.38
CA SER A 14 2.51 -17.67 7.95
C SER A 14 2.54 -16.30 7.28
N GLY A 15 2.71 -15.22 8.05
CA GLY A 15 2.73 -13.84 7.56
C GLY A 15 1.33 -13.28 7.27
N ALA A 16 0.28 -13.84 7.89
CA ALA A 16 -1.06 -13.27 7.81
C ALA A 16 -1.08 -11.83 8.38
N ALA A 17 -1.92 -10.97 7.81
CA ALA A 17 -2.02 -9.57 8.23
C ALA A 17 -2.87 -9.35 9.49
N GLY A 18 -3.59 -10.38 9.95
CA GLY A 18 -4.53 -10.32 11.07
C GLY A 18 -5.58 -11.42 10.98
N LEU A 19 -6.48 -11.49 11.96
CA LEU A 19 -7.58 -12.46 12.02
C LEU A 19 -8.92 -11.76 12.31
N CYS A 20 -9.89 -11.99 11.44
CA CYS A 20 -11.28 -11.56 11.65
C CYS A 20 -12.12 -12.74 12.15
N ILE A 21 -12.90 -12.55 13.22
CA ILE A 21 -13.71 -13.59 13.84
C ILE A 21 -15.16 -13.10 13.93
N GLU A 22 -16.09 -13.94 13.49
CA GLU A 22 -17.53 -13.69 13.58
C GLU A 22 -18.14 -14.66 14.62
N PHE A 23 -18.85 -14.11 15.62
CA PHE A 23 -19.57 -14.92 16.60
C PHE A 23 -21.07 -14.84 16.37
N VAL A 24 -21.67 -15.97 15.99
CA VAL A 24 -23.12 -16.11 15.76
C VAL A 24 -23.65 -17.30 16.57
N PRO A 25 -24.80 -17.15 17.25
CA PRO A 25 -24.90 -16.61 18.60
C PRO A 25 -24.53 -17.65 19.67
N LEU A 26 -23.34 -17.58 20.24
CA LEU A 26 -23.10 -18.05 21.60
C LEU A 26 -22.08 -17.12 22.22
N ARG A 27 -22.27 -16.78 23.50
CA ARG A 27 -21.39 -15.95 24.31
C ARG A 27 -19.98 -16.56 24.39
N PHE A 28 -19.22 -16.42 23.32
CA PHE A 28 -17.82 -16.80 23.27
C PHE A 28 -17.04 -15.50 23.34
N ASP A 29 -16.53 -15.20 24.53
CA ASP A 29 -15.55 -14.14 24.68
C ASP A 29 -14.19 -14.73 24.33
N VAL A 30 -13.38 -13.98 23.57
CA VAL A 30 -11.99 -14.36 23.34
C VAL A 30 -11.27 -14.19 24.66
N PRO A 31 -10.62 -15.24 25.22
CA PRO A 31 -9.86 -15.13 26.45
C PRO A 31 -8.84 -13.98 26.38
N GLU A 32 -8.75 -13.18 27.45
CA GLU A 32 -7.84 -12.01 27.50
C GLU A 32 -6.38 -12.38 27.22
N GLU A 33 -5.95 -13.57 27.64
CA GLU A 33 -4.60 -14.10 27.36
C GLU A 33 -4.29 -14.19 25.86
N LEU A 34 -5.30 -14.47 25.03
CA LEU A 34 -5.15 -14.58 23.57
C LEU A 34 -5.15 -13.22 22.89
N ILE A 35 -5.87 -12.25 23.47
CA ILE A 35 -5.83 -10.86 23.03
C ILE A 35 -4.43 -10.31 23.31
N ALA A 36 -3.93 -10.48 24.54
CA ALA A 36 -2.59 -10.07 24.92
C ALA A 36 -1.52 -10.73 24.04
N TYR A 37 -1.64 -12.04 23.76
CA TYR A 37 -0.71 -12.75 22.89
C TYR A 37 -0.62 -12.16 21.47
N ALA A 38 -1.76 -11.73 20.92
CA ALA A 38 -1.84 -11.11 19.60
C ALA A 38 -1.35 -9.66 19.61
N GLU A 39 -1.71 -8.88 20.64
CA GLU A 39 -1.24 -7.51 20.84
C GLU A 39 0.29 -7.43 20.98
N GLU A 40 0.91 -8.32 21.75
CA GLU A 40 2.37 -8.42 21.88
C GLU A 40 3.11 -8.65 20.56
N ARG A 41 2.40 -9.14 19.54
CA ARG A 41 2.94 -9.49 18.21
C ARG A 41 2.45 -8.55 17.12
N ASP A 42 1.83 -7.42 17.49
CA ASP A 42 1.22 -6.46 16.57
C ASP A 42 0.27 -7.15 15.56
N PHE A 43 -0.43 -8.21 15.99
CA PHE A 43 -1.30 -9.01 15.14
C PHE A 43 -2.78 -8.65 15.37
N PRO A 44 -3.43 -7.92 14.45
CA PRO A 44 -4.78 -7.42 14.65
C PRO A 44 -5.82 -8.54 14.76
N LEU A 45 -6.64 -8.48 15.81
CA LEU A 45 -7.84 -9.30 15.97
C LEU A 45 -9.10 -8.45 15.80
N ILE A 46 -9.94 -8.78 14.81
CA ILE A 46 -11.16 -8.03 14.50
C ILE A 46 -12.37 -8.89 14.84
N LEU A 47 -13.17 -8.44 15.81
CA LEU A 47 -14.35 -9.16 16.27
C LEU A 47 -15.65 -8.58 15.71
N PHE A 48 -16.40 -9.39 14.97
CA PHE A 48 -17.71 -9.01 14.47
C PHE A 48 -18.81 -9.47 15.43
N LYS A 49 -19.54 -8.50 16.00
CA LYS A 49 -20.67 -8.73 16.93
C LYS A 49 -22.02 -8.95 16.22
N LYS A 50 -22.03 -8.94 14.91
CA LYS A 50 -23.19 -9.15 14.03
C LYS A 50 -22.72 -9.96 12.83
N GLU A 51 -23.66 -10.61 12.16
CA GLU A 51 -23.35 -11.32 10.91
C GLU A 51 -22.77 -10.35 9.88
N VAL A 52 -21.60 -10.67 9.33
CA VAL A 52 -20.98 -9.87 8.28
C VAL A 52 -20.71 -10.73 7.06
N LYS A 53 -21.32 -10.35 5.93
CA LYS A 53 -21.05 -11.01 4.65
C LYS A 53 -19.61 -10.73 4.23
N PHE A 54 -18.70 -11.67 4.49
CA PHE A 54 -17.28 -11.58 4.11
C PHE A 54 -17.09 -11.21 2.64
N VAL A 55 -17.94 -11.74 1.75
CA VAL A 55 -17.94 -11.39 0.31
C VAL A 55 -18.10 -9.89 0.05
N ASN A 56 -18.91 -9.19 0.85
CA ASN A 56 -19.11 -7.76 0.69
C ASN A 56 -17.85 -6.97 1.11
N ILE A 57 -17.19 -7.40 2.18
CA ILE A 57 -15.94 -6.76 2.64
C ILE A 57 -14.87 -6.93 1.56
N THR A 58 -14.63 -8.17 1.12
CA THR A 58 -13.57 -8.46 0.16
C THR A 58 -13.83 -7.79 -1.18
N GLN A 59 -15.08 -7.79 -1.66
CA GLN A 59 -15.45 -7.14 -2.92
C GLN A 59 -15.19 -5.63 -2.88
N HIS A 60 -15.60 -4.94 -1.80
CA HIS A 60 -15.32 -3.51 -1.66
C HIS A 60 -13.81 -3.22 -1.57
N LEU A 61 -13.05 -4.02 -0.82
CA LEU A 61 -11.60 -3.85 -0.72
C LEU A 61 -10.91 -4.04 -2.07
N HIS A 62 -11.27 -5.10 -2.80
CA HIS A 62 -10.74 -5.35 -4.13
C HIS A 62 -11.07 -4.22 -5.11
N THR A 63 -12.31 -3.73 -5.12
CA THR A 63 -12.69 -2.58 -5.96
C THR A 63 -11.80 -1.37 -5.68
N ARG A 64 -11.63 -0.98 -4.40
CA ARG A 64 -10.78 0.17 -4.04
C ARG A 64 -9.32 -0.03 -4.40
N MET A 65 -8.81 -1.26 -4.30
CA MET A 65 -7.44 -1.58 -4.69
C MET A 65 -7.22 -1.39 -6.19
N ILE A 66 -8.17 -1.86 -7.00
CA ILE A 66 -8.15 -1.71 -8.45
C ILE A 66 -8.27 -0.23 -8.85
N GLU A 67 -9.21 0.51 -8.27
CA GLU A 67 -9.36 1.96 -8.49
C GLU A 67 -8.06 2.71 -8.21
N ARG A 68 -7.37 2.38 -7.11
CA ARG A 68 -6.08 2.98 -6.77
C ARG A 68 -5.00 2.68 -7.82
N GLN A 69 -4.97 1.46 -8.36
CA GLN A 69 -4.03 1.10 -9.43
C GLN A 69 -4.30 1.90 -10.70
N TYR A 70 -5.57 2.03 -11.11
CA TYR A 70 -5.95 2.87 -12.25
C TYR A 70 -5.54 4.33 -12.05
N GLN A 71 -5.78 4.89 -10.86
CA GLN A 71 -5.39 6.26 -10.55
C GLN A 71 -3.86 6.44 -10.66
N MET A 72 -3.08 5.50 -10.12
CA MET A 72 -1.62 5.55 -10.21
C MET A 72 -1.12 5.51 -11.66
N MET A 73 -1.77 4.72 -12.53
CA MET A 73 -1.43 4.67 -13.96
C MET A 73 -1.76 6.00 -14.65
N ALA A 74 -2.94 6.57 -14.38
CA ALA A 74 -3.34 7.87 -14.92
C ALA A 74 -2.40 8.99 -14.48
N ASP A 75 -1.96 8.99 -13.22
CA ASP A 75 -1.02 9.98 -12.68
C ASP A 75 0.35 9.87 -13.39
N LEU A 76 0.82 8.65 -13.67
CA LEU A 76 2.07 8.40 -14.41
C LEU A 76 1.97 8.86 -15.87
N GLU A 77 0.87 8.59 -16.54
CA GLU A 77 0.62 9.05 -17.91
C GLU A 77 0.57 10.57 -17.99
N ALA A 78 -0.12 11.23 -17.05
CA ALA A 78 -0.19 12.68 -16.98
C ALA A 78 1.20 13.30 -16.77
N LEU A 79 2.02 12.72 -15.89
CA LEU A 79 3.40 13.16 -15.67
C LEU A 79 4.26 12.97 -16.93
N SER A 80 4.15 11.83 -17.60
CA SER A 80 4.87 11.54 -18.85
C SER A 80 4.51 12.54 -19.96
N SER A 81 3.21 12.80 -20.16
CA SER A 81 2.74 13.78 -21.14
C SER A 81 3.28 15.17 -20.85
N LYS A 82 3.24 15.59 -19.58
CA LYS A 82 3.76 16.88 -19.16
C LYS A 82 5.25 17.01 -19.39
N LEU A 83 6.05 15.99 -19.09
CA LEU A 83 7.50 16.00 -19.37
C LEU A 83 7.79 16.11 -20.87
N ASN A 84 7.03 15.41 -21.72
CA ASN A 84 7.17 15.51 -23.17
C ASN A 84 6.88 16.92 -23.69
N GLU A 85 5.83 17.57 -23.18
CA GLU A 85 5.52 18.96 -23.54
C GLU A 85 6.66 19.91 -23.18
N LEU A 86 7.27 19.73 -22.01
CA LEU A 86 8.40 20.54 -21.55
C LEU A 86 9.68 20.27 -22.35
N LEU A 87 9.89 19.06 -22.86
CA LEU A 87 11.04 18.76 -23.73
C LEU A 87 10.97 19.50 -25.07
N LEU A 88 9.78 19.92 -25.49
CA LEU A 88 9.53 20.65 -26.72
C LEU A 88 9.58 22.18 -26.53
N THR A 89 9.76 22.69 -25.30
CA THR A 89 9.94 24.12 -25.05
C THR A 89 11.38 24.58 -25.36
N PRO A 90 11.62 25.88 -25.60
CA PRO A 90 12.94 26.39 -26.01
C PRO A 90 14.05 26.26 -24.94
N HIS A 91 13.70 26.04 -23.66
CA HIS A 91 14.62 25.88 -22.54
C HIS A 91 14.25 24.66 -21.66
N PRO A 92 14.29 23.44 -22.22
CA PRO A 92 13.71 22.25 -21.60
C PRO A 92 14.39 21.84 -20.29
N GLN A 93 15.64 22.26 -20.08
CA GLN A 93 16.45 21.87 -18.92
C GLN A 93 16.01 22.53 -17.60
N MET A 94 15.58 23.80 -17.63
CA MET A 94 15.08 24.48 -16.43
C MET A 94 13.63 24.12 -16.15
N ASP A 95 12.78 24.04 -17.19
CA ASP A 95 11.35 23.75 -17.03
C ASP A 95 11.10 22.34 -16.46
N ILE A 96 11.90 21.36 -16.88
CA ILE A 96 11.85 19.99 -16.34
C ILE A 96 12.29 19.97 -14.86
N LEU A 97 13.34 20.73 -14.52
CA LEU A 97 13.85 20.77 -13.14
C LEU A 97 12.81 21.41 -12.19
N ASP A 98 12.16 22.50 -12.62
CA ASP A 98 11.10 23.15 -11.84
C ASP A 98 9.89 22.22 -11.63
N GLN A 99 9.51 21.45 -12.64
CA GLN A 99 8.37 20.54 -12.55
C GLN A 99 8.65 19.32 -11.67
N VAL A 100 9.86 18.77 -11.76
CA VAL A 100 10.33 17.68 -10.91
C VAL A 100 10.45 18.13 -9.46
N TYR A 101 10.98 19.34 -9.20
CA TYR A 101 11.07 19.91 -7.86
C TYR A 101 9.70 20.15 -7.20
N GLN A 102 8.70 20.59 -7.98
CA GLN A 102 7.35 20.81 -7.43
C GLN A 102 6.62 19.53 -6.99
N HIS A 103 6.89 18.39 -7.64
CA HIS A 103 6.20 17.12 -7.35
C HIS A 103 6.97 16.23 -6.38
N VAL A 104 8.29 16.32 -6.39
CA VAL A 104 9.15 15.51 -5.54
C VAL A 104 9.78 16.46 -4.52
N ARG A 105 9.25 16.46 -3.29
CA ARG A 105 9.82 17.24 -2.17
C ARG A 105 11.19 16.65 -1.76
N GLY A 106 12.22 16.85 -2.57
CA GLY A 106 13.55 16.26 -2.39
C GLY A 106 14.66 17.06 -3.05
N ILE A 107 15.91 16.74 -2.70
CA ILE A 107 17.10 17.41 -3.25
C ILE A 107 17.47 16.78 -4.59
N PHE A 108 17.52 17.61 -5.64
CA PHE A 108 17.92 17.20 -6.98
C PHE A 108 19.32 17.66 -7.32
N TYR A 109 20.11 16.75 -7.92
CA TYR A 109 21.44 17.06 -8.46
C TYR A 109 21.39 16.96 -9.99
N LEU A 110 21.63 18.08 -10.68
CA LEU A 110 21.75 18.12 -12.13
C LEU A 110 23.22 17.90 -12.52
N PHE A 111 23.50 16.81 -13.23
CA PHE A 111 24.82 16.58 -13.83
C PHE A 111 24.74 16.81 -15.34
N LEU A 112 25.44 17.83 -15.82
CA LEU A 112 25.54 18.12 -17.25
C LEU A 112 26.66 17.24 -17.83
N ILE A 113 26.28 16.11 -18.43
CA ILE A 113 27.24 15.23 -19.10
C ILE A 113 27.65 15.92 -20.41
N ARG A 114 28.85 16.52 -20.44
CA ARG A 114 29.47 16.95 -21.69
C ARG A 114 29.76 15.70 -22.52
N GLY A 115 29.06 15.52 -23.63
CA GLY A 115 29.39 14.50 -24.61
C GLY A 115 30.79 14.73 -25.15
N ALA A 116 31.75 13.96 -24.65
CA ALA A 116 33.02 13.71 -25.33
C ALA A 116 33.01 12.22 -25.70
N ASP A 117 32.98 11.98 -27.01
CA ASP A 117 33.46 10.78 -27.69
C ASP A 117 32.69 9.46 -27.46
N TYR A 118 31.46 9.39 -28.01
CA TYR A 118 30.80 8.12 -28.34
C TYR A 118 30.41 8.08 -29.84
N PHE A 119 31.38 8.34 -30.71
CA PHE A 119 31.33 7.92 -32.12
C PHE A 119 32.77 7.63 -32.55
N MET A 120 33.21 6.38 -32.34
CA MET A 120 34.26 5.72 -33.11
C MET A 120 33.70 4.41 -33.65
#